data_AF-A9JTI6-F1
#
_entry.id   AF-A9JTI6-F1
#
_cell.length_a   1.000
_cell.length_b   1.000
_cell.length_c   1.000
_cell.angle_alpha   90.00
_cell.angle_beta   90.00
_cell.angle_gamma   90.00
#
_symmetry.space_group_name_H-M   'P 1'
#
loop_
_entity.id
_entity.type
_entity.pdbx_description
1 polymer ?
#
loop_
_entity_poly.entity_id
_entity_poly.type
_entity_poly.pdbx_seq_one_letter_code
_entity_poly.pdbx_strand_id
1 'polypeptide(L)'
;MKVPIIIDSRVEDSDEEEKVFPKPVSEDRNIEFAKRCTELISDVTYKEQYEKSKGKCAFVPDTLTLKNVSDSISETKYKEAGKKGLSNSLYKMMPATVDTAFAKEVTQLQSKVLYRQKYDAEKGKSSYAQMQEPPDMKHAKEVNRHQSNVSYKKDALDIHKYTEVLDRPDIQKAKETAKFISNIGYKKGREDMNKESVVLGRPDFEHAKEASKLSSQVKYKEKFVKEMKGKKPSYNPLDSASFKQAQAANALASNVKYRKHLQDIHDPSIDMPNLLYLQHALKTSKMQSNNMYKKQFEENKGIYHFALDTAEQIHHKENAVLQSQVKYKEKYEKSKGRSMLEFVDTPSYQVSKEAQKIQSEKKKKK
;
A
#
# COMPACT_ATOMS: atom_id res chain seq x y z
N MET A 1 49.81 77.73 -49.21
CA MET A 1 49.98 77.12 -47.88
C MET A 1 48.65 77.16 -47.15
N LYS A 2 48.03 76.00 -46.94
CA LYS A 2 47.05 75.72 -45.86
C LYS A 2 46.83 74.21 -45.84
N VAL A 3 47.20 73.62 -44.71
CA VAL A 3 47.21 72.18 -44.39
C VAL A 3 45.77 71.73 -44.11
N PRO A 4 45.31 70.57 -44.62
CA PRO A 4 44.04 70.00 -44.19
C PRO A 4 44.20 69.18 -42.89
N ILE A 5 43.32 69.48 -41.93
CA ILE A 5 43.17 68.80 -40.64
C ILE A 5 42.18 67.64 -40.82
N ILE A 6 42.61 66.43 -40.44
CA ILE A 6 41.79 65.21 -40.43
C ILE A 6 40.95 65.23 -39.14
N ILE A 7 39.63 65.11 -39.28
CA ILE A 7 38.69 64.95 -38.17
C ILE A 7 38.10 63.53 -38.30
N ASP A 8 38.52 62.62 -37.42
CA ASP A 8 37.95 61.28 -37.31
C ASP A 8 36.54 61.35 -36.71
N SER A 9 35.55 60.95 -37.50
CA SER A 9 34.17 60.75 -37.07
C SER A 9 34.03 59.39 -36.37
N ARG A 10 34.04 59.40 -35.03
CA ARG A 10 33.66 58.26 -34.20
C ARG A 10 32.13 58.22 -34.10
N VAL A 11 31.51 57.31 -34.84
CA VAL A 11 30.08 56.99 -34.72
C VAL A 11 29.90 56.07 -33.52
N GLU A 12 28.97 56.44 -32.64
CA GLU A 12 28.52 55.68 -31.48
C GLU A 12 27.64 54.53 -31.94
N ASP A 13 28.12 53.29 -31.79
CA ASP A 13 27.27 52.10 -31.88
C ASP A 13 26.77 51.73 -30.47
N SER A 14 25.46 51.56 -30.37
CA SER A 14 24.72 51.28 -29.15
C SER A 14 24.79 49.79 -28.82
N ASP A 15 25.47 49.43 -27.73
CA ASP A 15 25.47 48.05 -27.23
C ASP A 15 24.16 47.76 -26.46
N GLU A 16 23.27 46.97 -27.06
CA GLU A 16 22.18 46.30 -26.36
C GLU A 16 22.75 45.21 -25.44
N GLU A 17 22.61 45.38 -24.13
CA GLU A 17 22.99 44.36 -23.13
C GLU A 17 22.11 43.11 -23.26
N GLU A 18 22.64 42.05 -23.89
CA GLU A 18 22.06 40.71 -23.82
C GLU A 18 22.32 40.11 -22.43
N LYS A 19 21.27 40.03 -21.60
CA LYS A 19 21.28 39.34 -20.29
C LYS A 19 21.58 37.85 -20.47
N VAL A 20 22.85 37.48 -20.32
CA VAL A 20 23.30 36.08 -20.23
C VAL A 20 22.85 35.48 -18.89
N PHE A 21 21.82 34.64 -18.92
CA PHE A 21 21.49 33.78 -17.77
C PHE A 21 22.59 32.73 -17.58
N PRO A 22 23.12 32.52 -16.36
CA PRO A 22 24.11 31.48 -16.11
C PRO A 22 23.47 30.10 -16.34
N LYS A 23 24.06 29.30 -17.23
CA LYS A 23 23.70 27.89 -17.43
C LYS A 23 23.87 27.14 -16.10
N PRO A 24 22.95 26.23 -15.72
CA PRO A 24 23.11 25.46 -14.49
C PRO A 24 24.38 24.62 -14.60
N VAL A 25 25.24 24.78 -13.59
CA VAL A 25 26.46 23.99 -13.38
C VAL A 25 26.13 22.51 -13.56
N SER A 26 26.84 21.85 -14.47
CA SER A 26 26.75 20.41 -14.67
C SER A 26 26.95 19.72 -13.33
N GLU A 27 26.06 18.82 -12.94
CA GLU A 27 26.17 18.02 -11.72
C GLU A 27 27.60 17.48 -11.59
N ASP A 28 28.36 18.03 -10.64
CA ASP A 28 29.77 17.73 -10.48
C ASP A 28 29.96 16.23 -10.31
N ARG A 29 30.90 15.66 -11.08
CA ARG A 29 31.36 14.26 -10.99
C ARG A 29 31.63 13.82 -9.54
N ASN A 30 32.00 14.79 -8.70
CA ASN A 30 32.25 14.63 -7.27
C ASN A 30 30.97 14.40 -6.45
N ILE A 31 29.84 15.02 -6.80
CA ILE A 31 28.54 14.80 -6.16
C ILE A 31 28.00 13.42 -6.53
N GLU A 32 28.18 12.99 -7.78
CA GLU A 32 27.81 11.63 -8.20
C GLU A 32 28.66 10.57 -7.49
N PHE A 33 29.97 10.82 -7.36
CA PHE A 33 30.88 9.96 -6.60
C PHE A 33 30.47 9.89 -5.12
N ALA A 34 30.16 11.03 -4.50
CA ALA A 34 29.69 11.09 -3.11
C ALA A 34 28.38 10.29 -2.93
N LYS A 35 27.41 10.41 -3.87
CA LYS A 35 26.18 9.61 -3.85
C LYS A 35 26.47 8.11 -3.93
N ARG A 36 27.34 7.67 -4.85
CA ARG A 36 27.75 6.26 -4.95
C ARG A 36 28.44 5.75 -3.68
N CYS A 37 29.31 6.56 -3.07
CA CYS A 37 29.94 6.22 -1.79
C CYS A 37 28.89 6.09 -0.68
N THR A 38 27.90 7.00 -0.61
CA THR A 38 26.83 6.91 0.40
C THR A 38 25.91 5.71 0.18
N GLU A 39 25.61 5.36 -1.07
CA GLU A 39 24.82 4.17 -1.43
C GLU A 39 25.57 2.87 -1.12
N LEU A 40 26.91 2.85 -1.23
CA LEU A 40 27.73 1.69 -0.88
C LEU A 40 27.77 1.45 0.63
N ILE A 41 27.71 2.52 1.41
CA ILE A 41 27.79 2.49 2.88
C ILE A 41 26.42 2.24 3.52
N SER A 42 25.31 2.53 2.83
CA SER A 42 23.98 2.40 3.43
C SER A 42 23.52 0.95 3.61
N ASP A 43 23.15 0.58 4.84
CA ASP A 43 22.68 -0.77 5.18
C ASP A 43 21.39 -1.19 4.44
N VAL A 44 20.57 -0.22 4.03
CA VAL A 44 19.29 -0.47 3.35
C VAL A 44 19.52 -1.01 1.95
N THR A 45 20.40 -0.37 1.17
CA THR A 45 20.76 -0.82 -0.18
C THR A 45 21.48 -2.17 -0.13
N TYR A 46 22.33 -2.38 0.87
CA TYR A 46 23.01 -3.65 1.10
C TYR A 46 22.02 -4.80 1.36
N LYS A 47 21.04 -4.61 2.25
CA LYS A 47 20.00 -5.62 2.52
C LYS A 47 19.12 -5.89 1.29
N GLU A 48 18.78 -4.86 0.53
CA GLU A 48 18.06 -5.04 -0.74
C GLU A 48 18.87 -5.83 -1.77
N GLN A 49 20.16 -5.54 -1.92
CA GLN A 49 21.04 -6.27 -2.84
C GLN A 49 21.28 -7.70 -2.36
N TYR A 50 21.37 -7.92 -1.05
CA TYR A 50 21.45 -9.25 -0.44
C TYR A 50 20.19 -10.05 -0.73
N GLU A 51 18.99 -9.52 -0.48
CA GLU A 51 17.74 -10.23 -0.81
C GLU A 51 17.56 -10.45 -2.33
N LYS A 52 18.08 -9.55 -3.19
CA LYS A 52 18.09 -9.72 -4.65
C LYS A 52 19.10 -10.75 -5.16
N SER A 53 20.15 -11.03 -4.38
CA SER A 53 21.23 -11.99 -4.71
C SER A 53 21.07 -13.32 -3.97
N LYS A 54 20.31 -13.35 -2.89
CA LYS A 54 19.89 -14.56 -2.17
C LYS A 54 19.10 -15.46 -3.11
N GLY A 55 19.70 -16.60 -3.44
CA GLY A 55 19.17 -17.57 -4.41
C GLY A 55 19.73 -17.45 -5.83
N LYS A 56 20.64 -16.51 -6.12
CA LYS A 56 21.40 -16.45 -7.38
C LYS A 56 22.83 -16.91 -7.14
N CYS A 57 23.11 -18.19 -7.37
CA CYS A 57 24.49 -18.65 -7.52
C CYS A 57 25.07 -18.09 -8.84
N ALA A 58 26.28 -17.53 -8.78
CA ALA A 58 27.02 -17.09 -9.96
C ALA A 58 27.26 -18.30 -10.87
N PHE A 59 26.73 -18.19 -12.09
CA PHE A 59 26.69 -19.23 -13.11
C PHE A 59 28.07 -19.38 -13.77
N VAL A 60 28.74 -20.50 -13.51
CA VAL A 60 29.89 -20.96 -14.33
C VAL A 60 29.30 -21.66 -15.56
N PRO A 61 29.65 -21.26 -16.79
CA PRO A 61 28.97 -21.74 -17.98
C PRO A 61 29.49 -23.13 -18.37
N ASP A 62 28.96 -24.18 -17.74
CA ASP A 62 29.17 -25.55 -18.24
C ASP A 62 27.88 -26.38 -18.25
N THR A 63 27.41 -26.58 -19.49
CA THR A 63 26.58 -27.68 -20.03
C THR A 63 25.10 -27.79 -19.60
N LEU A 64 24.29 -28.13 -20.60
CA LEU A 64 22.83 -28.27 -20.64
C LEU A 64 22.19 -29.18 -19.57
N THR A 65 22.98 -29.88 -18.76
CA THR A 65 22.52 -30.82 -17.72
C THR A 65 21.90 -30.09 -16.52
N LEU A 66 22.37 -28.89 -16.18
CA LEU A 66 21.94 -28.21 -14.96
C LEU A 66 20.54 -27.59 -15.03
N LYS A 67 20.03 -27.19 -16.21
CA LYS A 67 18.62 -26.76 -16.37
C LYS A 67 17.66 -27.92 -16.10
N ASN A 68 18.00 -29.12 -16.59
CA ASN A 68 17.20 -30.31 -16.35
C ASN A 68 17.26 -30.71 -14.87
N VAL A 69 18.41 -30.53 -14.21
CA VAL A 69 18.57 -30.76 -12.76
C VAL A 69 17.80 -29.72 -11.95
N SER A 70 17.84 -28.42 -12.30
CA SER A 70 17.06 -27.39 -11.61
C SER A 70 15.55 -27.62 -11.79
N ASP A 71 15.15 -28.05 -12.97
CA ASP A 71 13.76 -28.39 -13.27
C ASP A 71 13.30 -29.62 -12.47
N SER A 72 14.17 -30.62 -12.33
CA SER A 72 13.94 -31.84 -11.53
C SER A 72 13.89 -31.56 -10.04
N ILE A 73 14.66 -30.59 -9.54
CA ILE A 73 14.70 -30.20 -8.12
C ILE A 73 13.58 -29.20 -7.78
N SER A 74 13.00 -28.51 -8.77
CA SER A 74 11.97 -27.50 -8.51
C SER A 74 10.69 -28.11 -7.93
N GLU A 75 10.39 -27.74 -6.69
CA GLU A 75 9.22 -28.23 -5.96
C GLU A 75 7.89 -27.84 -6.65
N THR A 76 7.88 -26.73 -7.38
CA THR A 76 6.72 -26.27 -8.15
C THR A 76 6.40 -27.19 -9.32
N LYS A 77 7.41 -27.57 -10.13
CA LYS A 77 7.21 -28.50 -11.26
C LYS A 77 6.88 -29.90 -10.78
N TYR A 78 7.48 -30.36 -9.67
CA TYR A 78 7.14 -31.64 -9.05
C TYR A 78 5.67 -31.69 -8.59
N LYS A 79 5.21 -30.65 -7.87
CA LYS A 79 3.79 -30.54 -7.45
C LYS A 79 2.85 -30.40 -8.65
N GLU A 80 3.27 -29.75 -9.72
CA GLU A 80 2.48 -29.62 -10.95
C GLU A 80 2.32 -30.97 -11.67
N ALA A 81 3.40 -31.74 -11.81
CA ALA A 81 3.36 -33.08 -12.39
C ALA A 81 2.44 -34.02 -11.57
N GLY A 82 2.50 -33.96 -10.23
CA GLY A 82 1.60 -34.71 -9.35
C GLY A 82 0.12 -34.32 -9.53
N LYS A 83 -0.18 -33.02 -9.70
CA LYS A 83 -1.54 -32.53 -9.98
C LYS A 83 -2.05 -32.95 -11.36
N LYS A 84 -1.17 -33.00 -12.37
CA LYS A 84 -1.46 -33.52 -13.72
C LYS A 84 -1.75 -35.03 -13.69
N GLY A 85 -1.05 -35.79 -12.86
CA GLY A 85 -1.37 -37.18 -12.58
C GLY A 85 -2.74 -37.35 -11.91
N LEU A 86 -3.07 -36.49 -10.94
CA LEU A 86 -4.37 -36.49 -10.26
C LEU A 86 -5.53 -36.13 -11.21
N SER A 87 -5.28 -35.33 -12.24
CA SER A 87 -6.29 -35.03 -13.25
C SER A 87 -6.66 -36.21 -14.14
N ASN A 88 -5.84 -37.27 -14.17
CA ASN A 88 -6.10 -38.52 -14.88
C ASN A 88 -6.59 -39.64 -13.94
N SER A 89 -7.02 -39.31 -12.71
CA SER A 89 -7.60 -40.28 -11.78
C SER A 89 -8.93 -40.83 -12.31
N LEU A 90 -9.11 -42.15 -12.18
CA LEU A 90 -10.32 -42.90 -12.55
C LEU A 90 -11.61 -42.23 -12.03
N TYR A 91 -11.56 -41.67 -10.81
CA TYR A 91 -12.68 -40.97 -10.18
C TYR A 91 -13.09 -39.65 -10.87
N LYS A 92 -12.19 -38.99 -11.60
CA LYS A 92 -12.49 -37.75 -12.32
C LYS A 92 -13.10 -37.98 -13.70
N MET A 93 -12.84 -39.15 -14.30
CA MET A 93 -13.35 -39.52 -15.62
C MET A 93 -14.77 -40.10 -15.57
N MET A 94 -15.24 -40.51 -14.39
CA MET A 94 -16.63 -40.92 -14.19
C MET A 94 -17.59 -39.73 -14.30
N PRO A 95 -18.80 -39.93 -14.85
CA PRO A 95 -19.83 -38.89 -14.88
C PRO A 95 -20.14 -38.42 -13.46
N ALA A 96 -20.28 -37.11 -13.27
CA ALA A 96 -20.53 -36.54 -11.96
C ALA A 96 -21.90 -37.00 -11.44
N THR A 97 -21.91 -37.71 -10.31
CA THR A 97 -23.13 -37.98 -9.55
C THR A 97 -23.60 -36.70 -8.84
N VAL A 98 -24.86 -36.64 -8.44
CA VAL A 98 -25.45 -35.51 -7.70
C VAL A 98 -24.60 -35.15 -6.47
N ASP A 99 -24.16 -36.14 -5.71
CA ASP A 99 -23.33 -35.93 -4.52
C ASP A 99 -21.94 -35.36 -4.85
N THR A 100 -21.33 -35.81 -5.95
CA THR A 100 -20.02 -35.26 -6.37
C THR A 100 -20.14 -33.85 -6.92
N ALA A 101 -21.26 -33.50 -7.56
CA ALA A 101 -21.55 -32.13 -7.99
C ALA A 101 -21.75 -31.22 -6.76
N PHE A 102 -22.58 -31.65 -5.80
CA PHE A 102 -22.80 -30.93 -4.55
C PHE A 102 -21.51 -30.74 -3.75
N ALA A 103 -20.70 -31.79 -3.60
CA ALA A 103 -19.41 -31.70 -2.91
C ALA A 103 -18.44 -30.73 -3.60
N LYS A 104 -18.44 -30.67 -4.94
CA LYS A 104 -17.65 -29.68 -5.70
C LYS A 104 -18.13 -28.26 -5.43
N GLU A 105 -19.44 -28.01 -5.41
CA GLU A 105 -20.01 -26.69 -5.10
C GLU A 105 -19.68 -26.25 -3.67
N VAL A 106 -19.87 -27.13 -2.69
CA VAL A 106 -19.51 -26.86 -1.28
C VAL A 106 -18.02 -26.57 -1.15
N THR A 107 -17.16 -27.34 -1.83
CA THR A 107 -15.71 -27.10 -1.84
C THR A 107 -15.36 -25.75 -2.47
N GLN A 108 -16.05 -25.36 -3.54
CA GLN A 108 -15.86 -24.05 -4.16
C GLN A 108 -16.31 -22.90 -3.25
N LEU A 109 -17.42 -23.07 -2.52
CA LEU A 109 -17.92 -22.09 -1.55
C LEU A 109 -16.97 -21.94 -0.34
N GLN A 110 -16.38 -23.04 0.14
CA GLN A 110 -15.44 -23.04 1.26
C GLN A 110 -14.02 -22.62 0.85
N SER A 111 -13.72 -22.57 -0.44
CA SER A 111 -12.38 -22.21 -0.93
C SER A 111 -12.06 -20.75 -0.65
N LYS A 112 -11.09 -20.53 0.25
CA LYS A 112 -10.55 -19.20 0.58
C LYS A 112 -10.01 -18.43 -0.63
N VAL A 113 -9.51 -19.14 -1.64
CA VAL A 113 -8.97 -18.53 -2.87
C VAL A 113 -10.10 -17.97 -3.73
N LEU A 114 -11.14 -18.76 -3.97
CA LEU A 114 -12.32 -18.33 -4.74
C LEU A 114 -13.09 -17.23 -4.01
N TYR A 115 -13.20 -17.32 -2.67
CA TYR A 115 -13.76 -16.25 -1.84
C TYR A 115 -13.01 -14.93 -2.01
N ARG A 116 -11.67 -14.95 -1.96
CA ARG A 116 -10.85 -13.75 -2.19
C ARG A 116 -11.01 -13.18 -3.59
N GLN A 117 -11.01 -14.02 -4.62
CA GLN A 117 -11.23 -13.58 -6.00
C GLN A 117 -12.60 -12.91 -6.17
N LYS A 118 -13.66 -13.51 -5.63
CA LYS A 118 -15.01 -12.91 -5.63
C LYS A 118 -15.02 -11.58 -4.88
N TYR A 119 -14.46 -11.56 -3.67
CA TYR A 119 -14.34 -10.34 -2.87
C TYR A 119 -13.60 -9.24 -3.62
N ASP A 120 -12.46 -9.53 -4.26
CA ASP A 120 -11.69 -8.53 -5.03
C ASP A 120 -12.44 -8.07 -6.29
N ALA A 121 -13.19 -8.97 -6.95
CA ALA A 121 -14.04 -8.62 -8.09
C ALA A 121 -15.28 -7.78 -7.70
N GLU A 122 -15.71 -7.88 -6.45
CA GLU A 122 -16.87 -7.16 -5.91
C GLU A 122 -16.46 -5.91 -5.11
N LYS A 123 -15.20 -5.87 -4.66
CA LYS A 123 -14.59 -4.73 -3.98
C LYS A 123 -14.56 -3.53 -4.93
N GLY A 124 -15.45 -2.59 -4.67
CA GLY A 124 -15.62 -1.36 -5.47
C GLY A 124 -16.89 -1.34 -6.32
N LYS A 125 -17.62 -2.45 -6.41
CA LYS A 125 -19.01 -2.45 -6.93
C LYS A 125 -19.93 -2.02 -5.79
N SER A 126 -20.18 -0.72 -5.68
CA SER A 126 -21.23 -0.22 -4.77
C SER A 126 -22.60 -0.65 -5.30
N SER A 127 -23.60 -0.79 -4.41
CA SER A 127 -24.98 -1.03 -4.84
C SER A 127 -25.48 0.06 -5.81
N TYR A 128 -24.91 1.27 -5.71
CA TYR A 128 -25.11 2.38 -6.63
C TYR A 128 -24.54 2.16 -8.04
N ALA A 129 -23.57 1.26 -8.24
CA ALA A 129 -23.08 0.89 -9.57
C ALA A 129 -24.09 0.06 -10.38
N GLN A 130 -25.07 -0.56 -9.70
CA GLN A 130 -26.17 -1.30 -10.33
C GLN A 130 -27.46 -0.48 -10.42
N MET A 131 -27.43 0.81 -10.10
CA MET A 131 -28.59 1.69 -10.24
C MET A 131 -28.98 1.78 -11.72
N GLN A 132 -30.24 1.48 -12.05
CA GLN A 132 -30.72 1.68 -13.41
C GLN A 132 -30.58 3.15 -13.77
N GLU A 133 -29.95 3.42 -14.91
CA GLU A 133 -29.71 4.80 -15.33
C GLU A 133 -31.04 5.55 -15.44
N PRO A 134 -31.13 6.77 -14.86
CA PRO A 134 -32.35 7.56 -14.95
C PRO A 134 -32.68 7.84 -16.44
N PRO A 135 -33.98 7.92 -16.78
CA PRO A 135 -34.42 8.05 -18.17
C PRO A 135 -33.78 9.26 -18.88
N ASP A 136 -33.56 10.36 -18.16
CA ASP A 136 -32.92 11.56 -18.71
C ASP A 136 -31.45 11.31 -19.10
N MET A 137 -30.71 10.55 -18.29
CA MET A 137 -29.32 10.19 -18.58
C MET A 137 -29.23 9.24 -19.78
N LYS A 138 -30.17 8.29 -19.88
CA LYS A 138 -30.28 7.40 -21.04
C LYS A 138 -30.56 8.21 -22.31
N HIS A 139 -31.53 9.12 -22.24
CA HIS A 139 -31.86 10.01 -23.35
C HIS A 139 -30.67 10.89 -23.76
N ALA A 140 -29.97 11.49 -22.80
CA ALA A 140 -28.79 12.30 -23.06
C ALA A 140 -27.66 11.49 -23.72
N LYS A 141 -27.45 10.23 -23.31
CA LYS A 141 -26.49 9.32 -23.96
C LYS A 141 -26.90 8.97 -25.39
N GLU A 142 -28.17 8.69 -25.62
CA GLU A 142 -28.72 8.40 -26.96
C GLU A 142 -28.52 9.60 -27.89
N VAL A 143 -28.90 10.80 -27.42
CA VAL A 143 -28.72 12.06 -28.14
C VAL A 143 -27.25 12.32 -28.44
N ASN A 144 -26.35 12.12 -27.48
CA ASN A 144 -24.90 12.25 -27.69
C ASN A 144 -24.38 11.23 -28.71
N ARG A 145 -24.86 9.98 -28.66
CA ARG A 145 -24.54 8.96 -29.68
C ARG A 145 -24.98 9.44 -31.06
N HIS A 146 -26.18 9.99 -31.22
CA HIS A 146 -26.64 10.48 -32.52
C HIS A 146 -25.94 11.76 -32.98
N GLN A 147 -25.53 12.63 -32.06
CA GLN A 147 -24.76 13.85 -32.37
C GLN A 147 -23.30 13.59 -32.72
N SER A 148 -22.72 12.49 -32.23
CA SER A 148 -21.32 12.16 -32.49
C SER A 148 -21.10 11.76 -33.94
N ASN A 149 -20.23 12.51 -34.62
CA ASN A 149 -19.78 12.24 -35.98
C ASN A 149 -19.20 10.83 -36.15
N VAL A 150 -18.67 10.20 -35.09
CA VAL A 150 -18.07 8.86 -35.15
C VAL A 150 -19.14 7.79 -35.29
N SER A 151 -20.22 7.86 -34.52
CA SER A 151 -21.37 6.95 -34.63
C SER A 151 -22.11 7.19 -35.93
N TYR A 152 -22.35 8.45 -36.33
CA TYR A 152 -22.95 8.78 -37.62
C TYR A 152 -22.19 8.13 -38.79
N LYS A 153 -20.85 8.23 -38.82
CA LYS A 153 -20.03 7.59 -39.85
C LYS A 153 -20.10 6.07 -39.83
N LYS A 154 -20.17 5.45 -38.64
CA LYS A 154 -20.32 3.99 -38.50
C LYS A 154 -21.68 3.52 -38.99
N ASP A 155 -22.75 4.20 -38.58
CA ASP A 155 -24.12 3.87 -38.97
C ASP A 155 -24.30 4.08 -40.47
N ALA A 156 -23.73 5.14 -41.06
CA ALA A 156 -23.71 5.36 -42.49
C ALA A 156 -22.96 4.24 -43.24
N LEU A 157 -21.81 3.79 -42.72
CA LEU A 157 -21.07 2.66 -43.28
C LEU A 157 -21.85 1.34 -43.18
N ASP A 158 -22.67 1.16 -42.14
CA ASP A 158 -23.47 -0.04 -41.93
C ASP A 158 -24.75 -0.02 -42.80
N ILE A 159 -25.37 1.14 -43.01
CA ILE A 159 -26.50 1.33 -43.95
C ILE A 159 -26.04 1.16 -45.40
N HIS A 160 -24.85 1.67 -45.74
CA HIS A 160 -24.24 1.50 -47.06
C HIS A 160 -23.45 0.21 -47.21
N LYS A 161 -23.61 -0.72 -46.28
CA LYS A 161 -23.00 -2.04 -46.34
C LYS A 161 -23.77 -2.89 -47.34
N TYR A 162 -23.40 -2.76 -48.61
CA TYR A 162 -23.84 -3.68 -49.63
C TYR A 162 -23.27 -5.07 -49.30
N THR A 163 -24.06 -6.12 -49.50
CA THR A 163 -23.56 -7.48 -49.54
C THR A 163 -22.64 -7.56 -50.75
N GLU A 164 -21.34 -7.40 -50.53
CA GLU A 164 -20.34 -7.65 -51.58
C GLU A 164 -20.59 -9.10 -52.02
N VAL A 165 -20.98 -9.32 -53.27
CA VAL A 165 -21.05 -10.67 -53.83
C VAL A 165 -19.59 -11.13 -53.90
N LEU A 166 -19.13 -11.72 -52.79
CA LEU A 166 -17.73 -12.05 -52.52
C LEU A 166 -17.12 -12.94 -53.61
N ASP A 167 -17.95 -13.62 -54.38
CA ASP A 167 -17.57 -14.64 -55.36
C ASP A 167 -17.63 -14.19 -56.82
N ARG A 168 -17.83 -12.89 -57.10
CA ARG A 168 -17.74 -12.43 -58.48
C ARG A 168 -16.27 -12.45 -58.93
N PRO A 169 -15.90 -13.27 -59.93
CA PRO A 169 -14.49 -13.55 -60.25
C PRO A 169 -13.72 -12.29 -60.65
N ASP A 170 -14.39 -11.32 -61.26
CA ASP A 170 -13.80 -10.05 -61.69
C ASP A 170 -13.31 -9.20 -60.50
N ILE A 171 -14.07 -9.18 -59.40
CA ILE A 171 -13.75 -8.39 -58.20
C ILE A 171 -12.65 -9.08 -57.40
N GLN A 172 -12.67 -10.42 -57.32
CA GLN A 172 -11.59 -11.19 -56.70
C GLN A 172 -10.27 -10.96 -57.43
N LYS A 173 -10.28 -11.06 -58.77
CA LYS A 173 -9.11 -10.79 -59.61
C LYS A 173 -8.61 -9.37 -59.44
N ALA A 174 -9.51 -8.37 -59.43
CA ALA A 174 -9.14 -6.98 -59.17
C ALA A 174 -8.50 -6.80 -57.78
N LYS A 175 -9.05 -7.42 -56.74
CA LYS A 175 -8.53 -7.36 -55.36
C LYS A 175 -7.16 -8.03 -55.24
N GLU A 176 -6.95 -9.15 -55.91
CA GLU A 176 -5.66 -9.81 -55.98
C GLU A 176 -4.65 -8.96 -56.73
N THR A 177 -4.98 -8.46 -57.92
CA THR A 177 -4.10 -7.54 -58.66
C THR A 177 -3.78 -6.28 -57.86
N ALA A 178 -4.73 -5.70 -57.13
CA ALA A 178 -4.50 -4.55 -56.26
C ALA A 178 -3.58 -4.90 -55.08
N LYS A 179 -3.72 -6.09 -54.47
CA LYS A 179 -2.78 -6.58 -53.45
C LYS A 179 -1.37 -6.74 -54.01
N PHE A 180 -1.23 -7.30 -55.21
CA PHE A 180 0.06 -7.47 -55.90
C PHE A 180 0.70 -6.14 -56.32
N ILE A 181 -0.10 -5.19 -56.80
CA ILE A 181 0.35 -3.84 -57.20
C ILE A 181 0.70 -2.99 -55.97
N SER A 182 0.02 -3.21 -54.84
CA SER A 182 0.25 -2.38 -53.66
C SER A 182 1.63 -2.64 -53.04
N ASN A 183 2.41 -1.58 -52.87
CA ASN A 183 3.68 -1.62 -52.13
C ASN A 183 3.49 -1.79 -50.60
N ILE A 184 2.30 -2.17 -50.13
CA ILE A 184 1.97 -2.30 -48.70
C ILE A 184 2.77 -3.46 -48.09
N GLY A 185 2.80 -4.60 -48.78
CA GLY A 185 3.62 -5.76 -48.36
C GLY A 185 5.11 -5.41 -48.33
N TYR A 186 5.60 -4.69 -49.34
CA TYR A 186 7.00 -4.23 -49.42
C TYR A 186 7.35 -3.23 -48.31
N LYS A 187 6.49 -2.24 -48.04
CA LYS A 187 6.70 -1.27 -46.94
C LYS A 187 6.69 -1.96 -45.59
N LYS A 188 5.75 -2.89 -45.36
CA LYS A 188 5.68 -3.67 -44.12
C LYS A 188 6.91 -4.55 -43.96
N GLY A 189 7.31 -5.27 -45.01
CA GLY A 189 8.55 -6.04 -45.03
C GLY A 189 9.80 -5.19 -44.81
N ARG A 190 9.86 -3.97 -45.36
CA ARG A 190 10.95 -3.01 -45.12
C ARG A 190 10.96 -2.48 -43.69
N GLU A 191 9.81 -2.22 -43.10
CA GLU A 191 9.69 -1.82 -41.70
C GLU A 191 10.07 -2.95 -40.75
N ASP A 192 9.67 -4.18 -41.05
CA ASP A 192 10.02 -5.36 -40.28
C ASP A 192 11.52 -5.69 -40.43
N MET A 193 12.06 -5.60 -41.64
CA MET A 193 13.50 -5.65 -41.90
C MET A 193 14.24 -4.50 -41.25
N ASN A 194 13.69 -3.29 -41.14
CA ASN A 194 14.33 -2.21 -40.38
C ASN A 194 14.29 -2.47 -38.86
N LYS A 195 13.31 -3.20 -38.34
CA LYS A 195 13.30 -3.65 -36.93
C LYS A 195 14.31 -4.77 -36.71
N GLU A 196 14.52 -5.64 -37.71
CA GLU A 196 15.38 -6.81 -37.64
C GLU A 196 16.85 -6.51 -38.07
N SER A 197 17.05 -5.53 -38.96
CA SER A 197 18.34 -5.03 -39.47
C SER A 197 18.94 -3.94 -38.59
N VAL A 198 18.22 -3.45 -37.57
CA VAL A 198 18.87 -2.79 -36.43
C VAL A 198 19.59 -3.89 -35.69
N VAL A 199 20.85 -4.07 -36.10
CA VAL A 199 21.83 -5.03 -35.60
C VAL A 199 21.62 -5.24 -34.11
N LEU A 200 20.98 -6.37 -33.77
CA LEU A 200 20.74 -6.79 -32.40
C LEU A 200 22.09 -6.85 -31.68
N GLY A 201 22.31 -5.93 -30.74
CA GLY A 201 23.41 -6.01 -29.77
C GLY A 201 24.75 -5.38 -30.14
N ARG A 202 24.84 -4.47 -31.14
CA ARG A 202 26.06 -3.65 -31.28
C ARG A 202 26.09 -2.55 -30.20
N PRO A 203 27.12 -2.51 -29.33
CA PRO A 203 27.19 -1.54 -28.24
C PRO A 203 27.09 -0.09 -28.70
N ASP A 204 27.66 0.25 -29.85
CA ASP A 204 27.67 1.62 -30.38
C ASP A 204 26.26 2.12 -30.71
N PHE A 205 25.41 1.25 -31.25
CA PHE A 205 24.04 1.60 -31.59
C PHE A 205 23.16 1.71 -30.34
N GLU A 206 23.38 0.84 -29.35
CA GLU A 206 22.72 0.94 -28.05
C GLU A 206 23.09 2.24 -27.34
N HIS A 207 24.37 2.61 -27.34
CA HIS A 207 24.85 3.88 -26.79
C HIS A 207 24.22 5.07 -27.52
N ALA A 208 24.18 5.06 -28.85
CA ALA A 208 23.54 6.12 -29.64
C ALA A 208 22.03 6.22 -29.34
N LYS A 209 21.36 5.08 -29.17
CA LYS A 209 19.95 5.02 -28.79
C LYS A 209 19.75 5.62 -27.41
N GLU A 210 20.50 5.21 -26.39
CA GLU A 210 20.40 5.76 -25.04
C GLU A 210 20.76 7.24 -25.00
N ALA A 211 21.81 7.68 -25.70
CA ALA A 211 22.17 9.08 -25.84
C ALA A 211 21.05 9.91 -26.47
N SER A 212 20.39 9.39 -27.51
CA SER A 212 19.22 10.02 -28.13
C SER A 212 18.02 10.07 -27.17
N LYS A 213 17.81 9.05 -26.33
CA LYS A 213 16.77 9.09 -25.28
C LYS A 213 17.07 10.15 -24.24
N LEU A 214 18.32 10.29 -23.82
CA LEU A 214 18.77 11.25 -22.81
C LEU A 214 18.68 12.69 -23.32
N SER A 215 19.02 12.94 -24.59
CA SER A 215 18.94 14.28 -25.20
C SER A 215 17.52 14.70 -25.61
N SER A 216 16.58 13.75 -25.66
CA SER A 216 15.21 14.02 -26.09
C SER A 216 14.44 14.87 -25.07
N GLN A 217 14.11 16.10 -25.47
CA GLN A 217 13.28 17.01 -24.68
C GLN A 217 11.89 16.45 -24.38
N VAL A 218 11.33 15.64 -25.29
CA VAL A 218 10.01 15.02 -25.13
C VAL A 218 10.05 14.03 -23.97
N LYS A 219 11.07 13.18 -23.90
CA LYS A 219 11.25 12.21 -22.80
C LYS A 219 11.60 12.89 -21.49
N TYR A 220 12.38 13.97 -21.53
CA TYR A 220 12.66 14.80 -20.36
C TYR A 220 11.37 15.39 -19.78
N LYS A 221 10.53 15.99 -20.62
CA LYS A 221 9.25 16.57 -20.21
C LYS A 221 8.20 15.52 -19.87
N GLU A 222 8.31 14.29 -20.37
CA GLU A 222 7.35 13.22 -20.09
C GLU A 222 7.24 12.88 -18.61
N LYS A 223 8.37 12.78 -17.88
CA LYS A 223 8.33 12.49 -16.44
C LYS A 223 7.61 13.59 -15.68
N PHE A 224 7.97 14.84 -15.97
CA PHE A 224 7.29 16.02 -15.43
C PHE A 224 5.80 16.02 -15.76
N VAL A 225 5.43 15.75 -17.01
CA VAL A 225 4.04 15.70 -17.46
C VAL A 225 3.29 14.55 -16.79
N LYS A 226 3.91 13.37 -16.59
CA LYS A 226 3.27 12.21 -15.93
C LYS A 226 3.10 12.43 -14.42
N GLU A 227 4.12 12.93 -13.75
CA GLU A 227 4.18 13.08 -12.29
C GLU A 227 3.47 14.35 -11.81
N MET A 228 3.45 15.42 -12.62
CA MET A 228 2.91 16.74 -12.25
C MET A 228 1.66 17.13 -13.04
N LYS A 229 0.89 16.18 -13.61
CA LYS A 229 -0.39 16.49 -14.28
C LYS A 229 -1.29 17.32 -13.36
N GLY A 230 -1.46 18.60 -13.70
CA GLY A 230 -2.40 19.53 -13.06
C GLY A 230 -1.89 20.24 -11.80
N LYS A 231 -0.65 20.03 -11.35
CA LYS A 231 -0.07 20.76 -10.21
C LYS A 231 1.19 21.50 -10.65
N LYS A 232 1.14 22.83 -10.66
CA LYS A 232 2.36 23.65 -10.82
C LYS A 232 3.34 23.28 -9.70
N PRO A 233 4.65 23.16 -9.96
CA PRO A 233 5.64 23.02 -8.90
C PRO A 233 5.52 24.24 -7.99
N SER A 234 4.86 24.08 -6.86
CA SER A 234 4.72 25.13 -5.86
C SER A 234 5.94 25.03 -4.97
N TYR A 235 6.92 25.91 -5.18
CA TYR A 235 8.03 26.04 -4.25
C TYR A 235 7.49 26.71 -2.98
N ASN A 236 7.51 25.99 -1.86
CA ASN A 236 7.23 26.56 -0.54
C ASN A 236 8.58 26.92 0.11
N PRO A 237 8.89 28.21 0.31
CA PRO A 237 10.15 28.64 0.95
C PRO A 237 10.35 28.03 2.34
N LEU A 238 9.26 27.73 3.06
CA LEU A 238 9.28 27.07 4.37
C LEU A 238 9.70 25.59 4.30
N ASP A 239 9.54 24.96 3.13
CA ASP A 239 9.96 23.58 2.93
C ASP A 239 11.38 23.43 2.38
N SER A 240 12.05 24.56 2.10
CA SER A 240 13.43 24.54 1.63
C SER A 240 14.35 23.86 2.66
N ALA A 241 15.34 23.11 2.17
CA ALA A 241 16.28 22.41 3.03
C ALA A 241 17.04 23.38 3.96
N SER A 242 17.40 24.56 3.44
CA SER A 242 18.02 25.65 4.20
C SER A 242 17.11 26.15 5.33
N PHE A 243 15.82 26.36 5.07
CA PHE A 243 14.88 26.79 6.11
C PHE A 243 14.68 25.72 7.18
N LYS A 244 14.56 24.45 6.81
CA LYS A 244 14.45 23.33 7.77
C LYS A 244 15.71 23.21 8.63
N GLN A 245 16.89 23.37 8.03
CA GLN A 245 18.16 23.36 8.74
C GLN A 245 18.26 24.54 9.72
N ALA A 246 17.85 25.74 9.30
CA ALA A 246 17.78 26.91 10.17
C ALA A 246 16.78 26.72 11.31
N GLN A 247 15.61 26.13 11.06
CA GLN A 247 14.62 25.83 12.09
C GLN A 247 15.15 24.80 13.10
N ALA A 248 15.86 23.78 12.64
CA ALA A 248 16.50 22.78 13.50
C ALA A 248 17.62 23.38 14.35
N ALA A 249 18.48 24.21 13.74
CA ALA A 249 19.51 24.96 14.46
C ALA A 249 18.92 25.91 15.50
N ASN A 250 17.85 26.64 15.15
CA ASN A 250 17.12 27.50 16.07
C ASN A 250 16.44 26.72 17.19
N ALA A 251 15.90 25.53 16.90
CA ALA A 251 15.32 24.66 17.91
C ALA A 251 16.38 24.15 18.89
N LEU A 252 17.57 23.80 18.40
CA LEU A 252 18.70 23.34 19.21
C LEU A 252 19.27 24.48 20.07
N ALA A 253 19.36 25.69 19.52
CA ALA A 253 19.84 26.88 20.22
C ALA A 253 18.78 27.53 21.13
N SER A 254 17.53 27.06 21.11
CA SER A 254 16.44 27.69 21.87
C SER A 254 16.56 27.40 23.37
N ASN A 255 16.94 28.43 24.12
CA ASN A 255 16.95 28.40 25.59
C ASN A 255 15.60 28.00 26.20
N VAL A 256 14.47 28.28 25.53
CA VAL A 256 13.13 27.92 26.03
C VAL A 256 12.93 26.40 26.03
N LYS A 257 13.32 25.73 24.93
CA LYS A 257 13.27 24.26 24.84
C LYS A 257 14.26 23.62 25.81
N TYR A 258 15.44 24.20 25.94
CA TYR A 258 16.44 23.76 26.92
C TYR A 258 15.93 23.86 28.36
N ARG A 259 15.36 25.00 28.76
CA ARG A 259 14.78 25.19 30.11
C ARG A 259 13.61 24.26 30.38
N LYS A 260 12.76 24.03 29.38
CA LYS A 260 11.67 23.06 29.49
C LYS A 260 12.20 21.63 29.66
N HIS A 261 13.19 21.25 28.85
CA HIS A 261 13.86 19.95 28.99
C HIS A 261 14.53 19.79 30.36
N LEU A 262 15.16 20.85 30.88
CA LEU A 262 15.70 20.86 32.25
C LEU A 262 14.61 20.69 33.31
N GLN A 263 13.43 21.28 33.10
CA GLN A 263 12.29 21.13 34.01
C GLN A 263 11.70 19.72 33.96
N ASP A 264 11.70 19.08 32.79
CA ASP A 264 11.31 17.68 32.61
C ASP A 264 12.36 16.71 33.20
N ILE A 265 13.65 17.08 33.17
CA ILE A 265 14.74 16.33 33.82
C ILE A 265 14.72 16.56 35.35
N HIS A 266 14.21 17.71 35.80
CA HIS A 266 13.91 18.00 37.21
C HIS A 266 12.66 17.25 37.70
N ASP A 267 12.53 15.97 37.39
CA ASP A 267 12.16 15.07 38.48
C ASP A 267 13.26 15.24 39.53
N PRO A 268 12.94 15.43 40.83
CA PRO A 268 13.96 15.56 41.85
C PRO A 268 14.85 14.32 41.75
N SER A 269 16.04 14.46 41.14
CA SER A 269 17.02 13.40 41.16
C SER A 269 17.32 13.23 42.63
N ILE A 270 16.85 12.11 43.16
CA ILE A 270 17.39 11.63 44.40
C ILE A 270 18.77 11.12 43.97
N ASP A 271 19.75 12.04 43.86
CA ASP A 271 21.17 11.71 43.73
C ASP A 271 21.65 10.91 44.96
N MET A 272 20.78 10.79 45.98
CA MET A 272 20.82 9.73 46.97
C MET A 272 19.95 8.54 46.53
N PRO A 273 20.49 7.31 46.42
CA PRO A 273 19.65 6.15 46.19
C PRO A 273 18.60 6.10 47.29
N ASN A 274 17.32 5.92 46.92
CA ASN A 274 16.15 5.74 47.77
C ASN A 274 16.51 5.11 49.13
N LEU A 275 16.99 5.93 50.07
CA LEU A 275 17.46 5.41 51.33
C LEU A 275 16.18 5.10 52.08
N LEU A 276 15.99 3.82 52.41
CA LEU A 276 14.84 3.35 53.16
C LEU A 276 14.56 4.25 54.37
N TYR A 277 15.61 4.82 54.96
CA TYR A 277 15.56 5.82 56.02
C TYR A 277 14.86 7.13 55.63
N LEU A 278 15.17 7.74 54.48
CA LEU A 278 14.53 8.98 54.03
C LEU A 278 13.06 8.74 53.68
N GLN A 279 12.76 7.61 53.02
CA GLN A 279 11.38 7.22 52.74
C GLN A 279 10.60 6.98 54.03
N HIS A 280 11.22 6.35 55.03
CA HIS A 280 10.65 6.17 56.36
C HIS A 280 10.41 7.52 57.04
N ALA A 281 11.39 8.42 57.06
CA ALA A 281 11.28 9.76 57.63
C ALA A 281 10.17 10.60 56.97
N LEU A 282 10.02 10.53 55.65
CA LEU A 282 8.94 11.20 54.93
C LEU A 282 7.57 10.58 55.24
N LYS A 283 7.49 9.25 55.35
CA LYS A 283 6.26 8.56 55.73
C LYS A 283 5.85 8.88 57.18
N THR A 284 6.79 8.85 58.12
CA THR A 284 6.53 9.21 59.52
C THR A 284 6.15 10.69 59.64
N SER A 285 6.84 11.59 58.95
CA SER A 285 6.48 13.01 58.91
C SER A 285 5.08 13.25 58.33
N LYS A 286 4.73 12.57 57.22
CA LYS A 286 3.36 12.62 56.66
C LYS A 286 2.31 12.06 57.62
N MET A 287 2.62 10.97 58.32
CA MET A 287 1.74 10.36 59.32
C MET A 287 1.55 11.26 60.55
N GLN A 288 2.58 12.00 60.95
CA GLN A 288 2.55 12.97 62.05
C GLN A 288 1.89 14.30 61.67
N SER A 289 1.65 14.55 60.38
CA SER A 289 1.06 15.81 59.93
C SER A 289 -0.42 15.90 60.28
N ASN A 290 -0.79 16.93 61.03
CA ASN A 290 -2.19 17.21 61.40
C ASN A 290 -3.13 17.33 60.20
N ASN A 291 -2.65 17.79 59.04
CA ASN A 291 -3.47 17.94 57.84
C ASN A 291 -3.79 16.56 57.23
N MET A 292 -2.77 15.69 57.11
CA MET A 292 -2.96 14.31 56.65
C MET A 292 -3.81 13.51 57.62
N TYR A 293 -3.65 13.73 58.93
CA TYR A 293 -4.48 13.12 59.96
C TYR A 293 -5.96 13.49 59.78
N LYS A 294 -6.28 14.78 59.61
CA LYS A 294 -7.65 15.25 59.36
C LYS A 294 -8.24 14.63 58.10
N LYS A 295 -7.45 14.55 57.02
CA LYS A 295 -7.87 13.93 55.76
C LYS A 295 -8.19 12.44 55.93
N GLN A 296 -7.30 11.67 56.59
CA GLN A 296 -7.53 10.25 56.86
C GLN A 296 -8.73 10.04 57.78
N PHE A 297 -8.94 10.94 58.75
CA PHE A 297 -10.10 10.91 59.61
C PHE A 297 -11.40 11.14 58.84
N GLU A 298 -11.42 12.11 57.91
CA GLU A 298 -12.57 12.35 57.02
C GLU A 298 -12.87 11.15 56.12
N GLU A 299 -11.84 10.53 55.54
CA GLU A 299 -11.96 9.33 54.70
C GLU A 299 -12.49 8.12 55.48
N ASN A 300 -12.05 7.96 56.73
CA ASN A 300 -12.47 6.86 57.59
C ASN A 300 -13.74 7.18 58.40
N LYS A 301 -14.28 8.39 58.26
CA LYS A 301 -15.48 8.83 58.99
C LYS A 301 -16.69 8.03 58.49
N GLY A 302 -17.09 7.04 59.28
CA GLY A 302 -18.21 6.14 58.97
C GLY A 302 -17.80 4.73 58.55
N ILE A 303 -16.50 4.43 58.47
CA ILE A 303 -16.01 3.06 58.32
C ILE A 303 -15.91 2.42 59.71
N TYR A 304 -16.98 1.74 60.12
CA TYR A 304 -16.99 0.95 61.34
C TYR A 304 -16.37 -0.42 61.05
N HIS A 305 -15.38 -0.83 61.84
CA HIS A 305 -14.95 -2.21 61.88
C HIS A 305 -16.06 -3.04 62.55
N PHE A 306 -16.91 -3.68 61.74
CA PHE A 306 -17.73 -4.78 62.23
C PHE A 306 -16.80 -5.92 62.63
N ALA A 307 -17.06 -6.54 63.79
CA ALA A 307 -16.41 -7.80 64.10
C ALA A 307 -16.64 -8.76 62.93
N LEU A 308 -15.56 -9.34 62.39
CA LEU A 308 -15.69 -10.40 61.41
C LEU A 308 -16.50 -11.52 62.07
N ASP A 309 -17.59 -11.92 61.43
CA ASP A 309 -18.40 -13.04 61.92
C ASP A 309 -17.48 -14.26 62.10
N THR A 310 -17.54 -14.90 63.27
CA THR A 310 -16.82 -16.17 63.49
C THR A 310 -17.27 -17.18 62.43
N ALA A 311 -16.38 -18.10 62.00
CA ALA A 311 -16.73 -19.12 61.00
C ALA A 311 -18.03 -19.89 61.34
N GLU A 312 -18.28 -20.13 62.63
CA GLU A 312 -19.54 -20.73 63.11
C GLU A 312 -20.76 -19.84 62.83
N GLN A 313 -20.65 -18.53 63.04
CA GLN A 313 -21.73 -17.58 62.75
C GLN A 313 -22.02 -17.49 61.26
N ILE A 314 -20.98 -17.57 60.42
CA ILE A 314 -21.13 -17.66 58.96
C ILE A 314 -21.89 -18.94 58.59
N HIS A 315 -21.48 -20.09 59.12
CA HIS A 315 -22.17 -21.35 58.88
C HIS A 315 -23.63 -21.35 59.37
N HIS A 316 -23.92 -20.76 60.53
CA HIS A 316 -25.29 -20.62 61.00
C HIS A 316 -26.13 -19.72 60.08
N LYS A 317 -25.56 -18.64 59.55
CA LYS A 317 -26.23 -17.79 58.53
C LYS A 317 -26.50 -18.57 57.25
N GLU A 318 -25.54 -19.34 56.76
CA GLU A 318 -25.71 -20.20 55.58
C GLU A 318 -26.81 -21.26 55.80
N ASN A 319 -26.78 -21.95 56.94
CA ASN A 319 -27.80 -22.94 57.30
C ASN A 319 -29.19 -22.31 57.44
N ALA A 320 -29.29 -21.11 58.04
CA ALA A 320 -30.54 -20.37 58.12
C ALA A 320 -31.08 -19.98 56.73
N VAL A 321 -30.19 -19.62 55.79
CA VAL A 321 -30.57 -19.35 54.39
C VAL A 321 -31.06 -20.62 53.71
N LEU A 322 -30.40 -21.76 53.91
CA LEU A 322 -30.78 -23.05 53.35
C LEU A 322 -32.14 -23.55 53.87
N GLN A 323 -32.42 -23.32 55.16
CA GLN A 323 -33.68 -23.72 55.80
C GLN A 323 -34.83 -22.74 55.52
N SER A 324 -34.54 -21.52 55.04
CA SER A 324 -35.55 -20.49 54.81
C SER A 324 -36.41 -20.79 53.58
N GLN A 325 -37.71 -21.05 53.82
CA GLN A 325 -38.70 -21.21 52.75
C GLN A 325 -38.83 -19.97 51.86
N VAL A 326 -38.59 -18.77 52.42
CA VAL A 326 -38.62 -17.50 51.67
C VAL A 326 -37.48 -17.45 50.66
N LYS A 327 -36.25 -17.77 51.10
CA LYS A 327 -35.07 -17.82 50.22
C LYS A 327 -35.16 -18.95 49.19
N TYR A 328 -35.73 -20.09 49.58
CA TYR A 328 -36.04 -21.18 48.66
C TYR A 328 -37.00 -20.73 47.55
N LYS A 329 -38.11 -20.08 47.91
CA LYS A 329 -39.08 -19.55 46.94
C LYS A 329 -38.45 -18.47 46.05
N GLU A 330 -37.62 -17.59 46.61
CA GLU A 330 -36.88 -16.57 45.84
C GLU A 330 -35.94 -17.21 44.82
N LYS A 331 -35.19 -18.25 45.21
CA LYS A 331 -34.30 -19.01 44.32
C LYS A 331 -35.11 -19.74 43.24
N TYR A 332 -36.24 -20.35 43.62
CA TYR A 332 -37.15 -21.02 42.69
C TYR A 332 -37.67 -20.07 41.63
N GLU A 333 -38.22 -18.91 42.01
CA GLU A 333 -38.72 -17.90 41.05
C GLU A 333 -37.59 -17.33 40.16
N LYS A 334 -36.37 -17.15 40.68
CA LYS A 334 -35.20 -16.76 39.87
C LYS A 334 -34.75 -17.84 38.87
N SER A 335 -34.96 -19.11 39.20
CA SER A 335 -34.66 -20.26 38.34
C SER A 335 -35.81 -20.65 37.42
N LYS A 336 -37.03 -20.17 37.70
CA LYS A 336 -38.23 -20.42 36.91
C LYS A 336 -38.06 -19.76 35.54
N GLY A 337 -37.96 -20.58 34.50
CA GLY A 337 -37.66 -20.13 33.14
C GLY A 337 -36.19 -20.20 32.74
N ARG A 338 -35.28 -20.58 33.65
CA ARG A 338 -33.94 -21.06 33.25
C ARG A 338 -34.07 -22.52 32.81
N SER A 339 -33.48 -22.87 31.68
CA SER A 339 -33.44 -24.26 31.21
C SER A 339 -32.78 -25.14 32.27
N MET A 340 -33.36 -26.32 32.55
CA MET A 340 -32.84 -27.28 33.53
C MET A 340 -31.44 -27.80 33.16
N LEU A 341 -31.07 -27.69 31.88
CA LEU A 341 -29.68 -27.61 31.47
C LEU A 341 -29.23 -26.15 31.60
N GLU A 342 -28.58 -25.80 32.70
CA GLU A 342 -27.49 -24.83 32.55
C GLU A 342 -26.53 -25.51 31.58
N PHE A 343 -26.45 -24.99 30.35
CA PHE A 343 -25.19 -25.13 29.63
C PHE A 343 -24.18 -24.47 30.56
N VAL A 344 -23.53 -25.26 31.42
CA VAL A 344 -22.26 -24.89 32.02
C VAL A 344 -21.49 -24.42 30.82
N ASP A 345 -21.27 -23.10 30.73
CA ASP A 345 -20.50 -22.51 29.65
C ASP A 345 -19.27 -23.39 29.55
N THR A 346 -19.20 -24.23 28.51
CA THR A 346 -18.09 -25.17 28.40
C THR A 346 -16.82 -24.33 28.53
N PRO A 347 -15.74 -24.80 29.16
CA PRO A 347 -14.53 -23.99 29.29
C PRO A 347 -14.12 -23.36 27.95
N SER A 348 -14.38 -24.06 26.84
CA SER A 348 -14.28 -23.55 25.47
C SER A 348 -15.15 -22.32 25.16
N TYR A 349 -16.42 -22.33 25.55
CA TYR A 349 -17.33 -21.20 25.37
C TYR A 349 -16.95 -19.99 26.23
N GLN A 350 -16.54 -20.18 27.49
CA GLN A 350 -16.04 -19.07 28.33
C GLN A 350 -14.81 -18.41 27.73
N VAL A 351 -13.82 -19.22 27.31
CA VAL A 351 -12.61 -18.75 26.63
C VAL A 351 -12.95 -18.00 25.35
N SER A 352 -13.92 -18.51 24.57
CA SER A 352 -14.34 -17.84 23.33
C SER A 352 -14.98 -16.47 23.58
N LYS A 353 -15.77 -16.34 24.65
CA LYS A 353 -16.43 -15.10 25.05
C LYS A 353 -15.42 -14.06 25.55
N GLU A 354 -14.44 -14.48 26.35
CA GLU A 354 -13.34 -13.61 26.79
C GLU A 354 -12.46 -13.16 25.63
N ALA A 355 -12.13 -14.07 24.71
CA ALA A 355 -11.37 -13.75 23.50
C ALA A 355 -12.08 -12.70 22.63
N GLN A 356 -13.41 -12.81 22.47
CA GLN A 356 -14.21 -11.79 21.77
C GLN A 356 -14.17 -10.44 22.48
N LYS A 357 -14.23 -10.43 23.81
CA LYS A 357 -14.12 -9.21 24.63
C LYS A 357 -12.77 -8.52 24.42
N ILE A 358 -11.67 -9.27 24.49
CA ILE A 358 -10.30 -8.78 24.24
C ILE A 358 -10.17 -8.20 22.82
N GLN A 359 -10.74 -8.87 21.82
CA GLN A 359 -10.73 -8.36 20.44
C GLN A 359 -11.53 -7.07 20.29
N SER A 360 -12.66 -6.93 21.00
CA SER A 360 -13.48 -5.72 20.98
C SER A 360 -12.76 -4.53 21.63
N GLU A 361 -12.03 -4.74 22.72
CA GLU A 361 -11.26 -3.70 23.41
C GLU A 361 -10.04 -3.26 22.59
N LYS A 362 -9.37 -4.19 21.91
CA LYS A 362 -8.29 -3.86 20.97
C LYS A 362 -8.76 -3.04 19.78
N LYS A 363 -9.99 -3.27 19.28
CA LYS A 363 -10.61 -2.45 18.22
C LYS A 363 -10.97 -1.05 18.70
N LYS A 364 -11.29 -0.86 19.98
CA LYS A 364 -11.59 0.47 20.57
C LYS A 364 -10.34 1.30 20.90
N LYS A 365 -9.14 0.70 20.88
CA LYS A 365 -7.84 1.36 21.18
C LYS A 365 -7.03 1.72 19.92
N LYS A 366 -7.61 1.62 18.74
CA LYS A 366 -7.13 2.25 17.50
C LYS A 366 -8.06 3.40 17.17
#